data_AF-A0A1U9UJP7-F1
#
_entry.id   AF-A0A1U9UJP7-F1
#
_cell.length_a   1.000
_cell.length_b   1.000
_cell.length_c   1.000
_cell.angle_alpha   90.00
_cell.angle_beta   90.00
_cell.angle_gamma   90.00
#
_symmetry.space_group_name_H-M   'P 1'
#
loop_
_entity.id
_entity.type
_entity.pdbx_description
1 polymer ?
#
loop_
_entity_poly.entity_id
_entity_poly.type
_entity_poly.pdbx_seq_one_letter_code
_entity_poly.pdbx_strand_id
1 'polypeptide(L)'
;MHDRHFLTHPPRQAFRIHRQRRIALYAAFGLLLLTGAAWLLLRWLVAEPEVQAPWMAWSMKAHGAAALAAMFLLGSIWSAHIRHAWMRRRNRLAGGLFAAGTALLVMTGYGLYYFNGEDVRSITEWLHWTAGVALGLLFWLHLQLGRRVRRA
;
A
#
# COMPACT_ATOMS: atom_id res chain seq x y z
N MET A 1 22.26 -4.34 -54.26
CA MET A 1 21.24 -3.50 -53.60
C MET A 1 20.87 -4.19 -52.31
N HIS A 2 21.37 -3.71 -51.16
CA HIS A 2 21.23 -4.38 -49.87
C HIS A 2 19.97 -3.91 -49.14
N ASP A 3 19.20 -4.88 -48.67
CA ASP A 3 17.92 -4.73 -47.99
C ASP A 3 18.01 -3.85 -46.76
N ARG A 4 17.11 -2.86 -46.69
CA ARG A 4 16.89 -2.05 -45.50
C ARG A 4 16.16 -2.91 -44.48
N HIS A 5 16.93 -3.45 -43.53
CA HIS A 5 16.42 -4.08 -42.32
C HIS A 5 15.60 -3.04 -41.55
N PHE A 6 14.28 -3.06 -41.72
CA PHE A 6 13.35 -2.27 -40.92
C PHE A 6 13.49 -2.72 -39.46
N LEU A 7 14.24 -1.96 -38.67
CA LEU A 7 14.15 -2.00 -37.22
C LEU A 7 12.75 -1.51 -36.85
N THR A 8 11.79 -2.42 -36.85
CA THR A 8 10.54 -2.25 -36.15
C THR A 8 10.90 -2.16 -34.68
N HIS A 9 11.11 -0.94 -34.18
CA HIS A 9 11.13 -0.70 -32.75
C HIS A 9 9.85 -1.33 -32.21
N PRO A 10 9.94 -2.35 -31.33
CA PRO A 10 8.74 -2.95 -30.78
C PRO A 10 7.92 -1.80 -30.18
N PRO A 11 6.61 -1.70 -30.48
CA PRO A 11 5.79 -0.64 -29.94
C PRO A 11 6.04 -0.66 -28.45
N ARG A 12 6.50 0.48 -27.90
CA ARG A 12 6.79 0.66 -26.48
C ARG A 12 5.51 0.29 -25.74
N GLN A 13 5.36 -0.99 -25.37
CA GLN A 13 4.17 -1.48 -24.70
C GLN A 13 4.01 -0.57 -23.51
N ALA A 14 2.91 0.17 -23.47
CA ALA A 14 2.59 0.99 -22.34
C ALA A 14 2.44 0.01 -21.17
N PHE A 15 3.52 -0.19 -20.40
CA PHE A 15 3.63 -1.17 -19.32
C PHE A 15 2.53 -0.87 -18.31
N ARG A 16 1.42 -1.57 -18.50
CA ARG A 16 0.20 -1.42 -17.73
C ARG A 16 0.23 -2.60 -16.76
N ILE A 17 0.12 -2.32 -15.46
CA ILE A 17 0.04 -3.37 -14.45
C ILE A 17 -1.05 -4.36 -14.89
N HIS A 18 -0.68 -5.64 -15.02
CA HIS A 18 -1.59 -6.69 -15.45
C HIS A 18 -2.86 -6.67 -14.57
N ARG A 19 -4.03 -6.92 -15.16
CA ARG A 19 -5.33 -6.76 -14.46
C ARG A 19 -5.36 -7.53 -13.14
N GLN A 20 -4.83 -8.75 -13.12
CA GLN A 20 -4.76 -9.59 -11.92
C GLN A 20 -3.92 -8.94 -10.82
N ARG A 21 -2.71 -8.46 -11.14
CA ARG A 21 -1.83 -7.79 -10.16
C ARG A 21 -2.47 -6.52 -9.61
N ARG A 22 -3.20 -5.78 -10.45
CA ARG A 22 -3.94 -4.58 -10.01
C ARG A 22 -5.06 -4.95 -9.04
N ILE A 23 -5.83 -5.99 -9.33
CA ILE A 23 -6.88 -6.48 -8.42
C ILE A 23 -6.26 -6.97 -7.11
N ALA A 24 -5.15 -7.73 -7.19
CA ALA A 24 -4.45 -8.22 -6.01
C ALA A 24 -3.93 -7.07 -5.13
N LEU A 25 -3.37 -6.01 -5.71
CA LEU A 25 -2.98 -4.80 -4.98
C LEU A 25 -4.19 -4.15 -4.29
N TYR A 26 -5.30 -3.98 -5.00
CA TYR A 26 -6.50 -3.37 -4.43
C TYR A 26 -7.08 -4.21 -3.29
N ALA A 27 -7.09 -5.53 -3.45
CA ALA A 27 -7.51 -6.46 -2.42
C ALA A 27 -6.58 -6.40 -1.20
N ALA A 28 -5.26 -6.41 -1.40
CA ALA A 28 -4.29 -6.37 -0.30
C ALA A 28 -4.38 -5.06 0.50
N PHE A 29 -4.38 -3.90 -0.19
CA PHE A 29 -4.53 -2.61 0.48
C PHE A 29 -5.92 -2.41 1.09
N GLY A 30 -6.97 -2.92 0.44
CA GLY A 30 -8.32 -2.92 0.98
C GLY A 30 -8.42 -3.75 2.26
N LEU A 31 -7.85 -4.96 2.27
CA LEU A 31 -7.79 -5.82 3.45
C LEU A 31 -7.00 -5.17 4.58
N LEU A 32 -5.85 -4.56 4.31
CA LEU A 32 -5.08 -3.80 5.31
C LEU A 32 -5.93 -2.71 5.96
N LEU A 33 -6.60 -1.89 5.15
CA LEU A 33 -7.41 -0.79 5.67
C LEU A 33 -8.62 -1.30 6.47
N LEU A 34 -9.33 -2.30 5.95
CA LEU A 34 -10.53 -2.85 6.59
C LEU A 34 -10.20 -3.56 7.90
N THR A 35 -9.14 -4.38 7.93
CA THR A 35 -8.71 -5.07 9.16
C THR A 35 -8.14 -4.08 10.19
N GLY A 36 -7.36 -3.08 9.75
CA GLY A 36 -6.88 -2.02 10.64
C GLY A 36 -8.04 -1.22 11.25
N ALA A 37 -9.00 -0.80 10.43
CA ALA A 37 -10.20 -0.10 10.89
C ALA A 37 -11.07 -0.98 11.80
N ALA A 38 -11.27 -2.26 11.47
CA ALA A 38 -12.00 -3.19 12.31
C ALA A 38 -11.33 -3.36 13.68
N TRP A 39 -10.00 -3.45 13.73
CA TRP A 39 -9.28 -3.53 14.99
C TRP A 39 -9.43 -2.24 15.82
N LEU A 40 -9.33 -1.06 15.20
CA LEU A 40 -9.57 0.21 15.88
C LEU A 40 -11.01 0.30 16.41
N LEU A 41 -12.01 -0.01 15.59
CA LEU A 41 -13.41 -0.01 16.00
C LEU A 41 -13.62 -0.95 17.18
N LEU A 42 -13.13 -2.19 17.08
CA LEU A 42 -13.19 -3.14 18.18
C LEU A 42 -12.57 -2.55 19.44
N ARG A 43 -11.34 -2.02 19.37
CA ARG A 43 -10.63 -1.40 20.52
C ARG A 43 -11.46 -0.34 21.25
N TRP A 44 -12.27 0.45 20.53
CA TRP A 44 -13.09 1.52 21.10
C TRP A 44 -14.52 1.11 21.47
N LEU A 45 -14.98 -0.06 21.02
CA LEU A 45 -16.28 -0.58 21.43
C LEU A 45 -16.23 -0.98 22.90
N VAL A 46 -17.25 -0.54 23.66
CA VAL A 46 -17.48 -0.98 25.04
C VAL A 46 -18.13 -2.36 24.98
N ALA A 47 -17.33 -3.38 24.71
CA ALA A 47 -17.73 -4.78 24.71
C ALA A 47 -16.95 -5.54 25.78
N GLU A 48 -17.52 -6.64 26.27
CA GLU A 48 -16.83 -7.53 27.21
C GLU A 48 -15.50 -8.03 26.60
N PRO A 49 -14.38 -7.94 27.33
CA PRO A 49 -13.05 -8.30 26.82
C PRO A 49 -12.98 -9.71 26.22
N GLU A 50 -13.70 -10.67 26.81
CA GLU A 50 -13.75 -12.06 26.36
C GLU A 50 -14.40 -12.21 24.97
N VAL A 51 -15.41 -11.38 24.68
CA VAL A 51 -16.08 -11.36 23.37
C VAL A 51 -15.22 -10.64 22.34
N GLN A 52 -14.54 -9.57 22.75
CA GLN A 52 -13.75 -8.70 21.87
C GLN A 52 -12.41 -9.34 21.45
N ALA A 53 -11.74 -10.06 22.37
CA ALA A 53 -10.38 -10.56 22.17
C ALA A 53 -10.21 -11.49 20.94
N PRO A 54 -11.10 -12.47 20.67
CA PRO A 54 -10.99 -13.31 19.48
C PRO A 54 -11.05 -12.52 18.17
N TRP A 55 -11.94 -11.53 18.08
CA TRP A 55 -12.10 -10.69 16.89
C TRP A 55 -10.91 -9.76 16.68
N MET A 56 -10.37 -9.18 17.74
CA MET A 56 -9.13 -8.41 17.67
C MET A 56 -7.96 -9.27 17.18
N ALA A 57 -7.84 -10.50 17.69
CA ALA A 57 -6.80 -11.45 17.29
C ALA A 57 -6.94 -11.86 15.82
N TRP A 58 -8.14 -12.20 15.35
CA TRP A 58 -8.39 -12.53 13.95
C TRP A 58 -8.13 -11.35 13.02
N SER A 59 -8.56 -10.14 13.42
CA SER A 59 -8.27 -8.93 12.67
C SER A 59 -6.76 -8.72 12.48
N MET A 60 -5.99 -8.88 13.56
CA MET A 60 -4.52 -8.75 13.50
C MET A 60 -3.85 -9.82 12.65
N LYS A 61 -4.29 -11.08 12.73
CA LYS A 61 -3.79 -12.16 11.86
C LYS A 61 -4.03 -11.85 10.38
N ALA A 62 -5.23 -11.41 10.03
CA ALA A 62 -5.58 -11.04 8.67
C ALA A 62 -4.79 -9.80 8.21
N HIS A 63 -4.62 -8.81 9.09
CA HIS A 63 -3.83 -7.60 8.82
C HIS A 63 -2.37 -7.95 8.51
N GLY A 64 -1.73 -8.78 9.34
CA GLY A 64 -0.37 -9.24 9.12
C GLY A 64 -0.19 -10.01 7.80
N ALA A 65 -1.12 -10.92 7.49
CA ALA A 65 -1.11 -11.63 6.21
C ALA A 65 -1.26 -10.67 5.00
N ALA A 66 -2.16 -9.69 5.11
CA ALA A 66 -2.35 -8.68 4.07
C ALA A 66 -1.12 -7.76 3.93
N ALA A 67 -0.41 -7.47 5.01
CA ALA A 67 0.83 -6.68 5.00
C ALA A 67 1.93 -7.39 4.19
N LEU A 68 2.14 -8.69 4.45
CA LEU A 68 3.10 -9.49 3.70
C LEU A 68 2.75 -9.53 2.20
N ALA A 69 1.47 -9.76 1.88
CA ALA A 69 1.00 -9.75 0.49
C ALA A 69 1.20 -8.37 -0.18
N ALA A 70 0.88 -7.28 0.52
CA ALA A 70 1.04 -5.92 0.00
C ALA A 70 2.51 -5.59 -0.27
N MET A 71 3.42 -5.93 0.65
CA MET A 71 4.87 -5.72 0.47
C MET A 71 5.40 -6.50 -0.73
N PHE A 72 5.04 -7.78 -0.85
CA PHE A 72 5.43 -8.61 -1.99
C PHE A 72 4.93 -8.03 -3.32
N LEU A 73 3.64 -7.66 -3.37
CA LEU A 73 3.03 -7.10 -4.58
C LEU A 73 3.63 -5.74 -4.97
N LEU A 74 3.92 -4.87 -3.99
CA LEU A 74 4.62 -3.60 -4.23
C LEU A 74 6.00 -3.83 -4.84
N GLY A 75 6.78 -4.76 -4.29
CA GLY A 75 8.06 -5.17 -4.88
C GLY A 75 7.89 -5.67 -6.32
N SER A 76 6.86 -6.47 -6.59
CA SER A 76 6.58 -7.03 -7.91
C SER A 76 6.26 -6.00 -9.00
N ILE A 77 5.82 -4.80 -8.62
CA ILE A 77 5.50 -3.70 -9.55
C ILE A 77 6.58 -2.60 -9.57
N TRP A 78 7.68 -2.76 -8.84
CA TRP A 78 8.73 -1.75 -8.72
C TRP A 78 9.24 -1.26 -10.08
N SER A 79 9.78 -2.16 -10.89
CA SER A 79 10.35 -1.82 -12.20
C SER A 79 9.28 -1.38 -13.21
N ALA A 80 8.14 -2.06 -13.23
CA ALA A 80 7.10 -1.87 -14.24
C ALA A 80 6.20 -0.65 -14.00
N HIS A 81 6.05 -0.19 -12.75
CA HIS A 81 5.19 0.92 -12.38
C HIS A 81 5.96 2.04 -11.67
N ILE A 82 6.57 1.74 -10.52
CA ILE A 82 7.12 2.77 -9.62
C ILE A 82 8.30 3.48 -10.28
N ARG A 83 9.33 2.73 -10.65
CA ARG A 83 10.56 3.26 -11.29
C ARG A 83 10.23 4.00 -12.59
N HIS A 84 9.35 3.43 -13.41
CA HIS A 84 9.00 4.00 -14.72
C HIS A 84 8.18 5.29 -14.61
N ALA A 85 7.13 5.29 -13.78
CA ALA A 85 6.31 6.48 -13.53
C ALA A 85 7.15 7.60 -12.91
N TRP A 86 8.06 7.22 -12.00
CA TRP A 86 9.05 8.13 -11.46
C TRP A 86 9.92 8.70 -12.58
N MET A 87 10.64 7.91 -13.36
CA MET A 87 11.49 8.43 -14.44
C MET A 87 10.76 9.38 -15.40
N ARG A 88 9.51 9.07 -15.75
CA ARG A 88 8.67 9.86 -16.67
C ARG A 88 7.99 11.07 -16.06
N ARG A 89 8.30 11.42 -14.80
CA ARG A 89 7.68 12.53 -14.06
C ARG A 89 6.15 12.45 -13.97
N ARG A 90 5.57 11.26 -14.08
CA ARG A 90 4.11 11.08 -14.06
C ARG A 90 3.64 10.79 -12.64
N ASN A 91 2.74 11.64 -12.14
CA ASN A 91 2.10 11.46 -10.82
C ASN A 91 3.11 11.27 -9.67
N ARG A 92 4.29 11.92 -9.75
CA ARG A 92 5.41 11.73 -8.81
C ARG A 92 5.03 12.12 -7.39
N LEU A 93 4.36 13.25 -7.21
CA LEU A 93 4.03 13.75 -5.88
C LEU A 93 3.12 12.76 -5.14
N ALA A 94 1.98 12.40 -5.74
CA ALA A 94 1.05 11.47 -5.12
C ALA A 94 1.66 10.06 -4.94
N GLY A 95 2.42 9.57 -5.93
CA GLY A 95 3.14 8.30 -5.81
C GLY A 95 4.23 8.31 -4.74
N GLY A 96 4.97 9.41 -4.61
CA GLY A 96 6.01 9.61 -3.61
C GLY A 96 5.44 9.69 -2.19
N LEU A 97 4.37 10.46 -1.98
CA LEU A 97 3.67 10.54 -0.70
C LEU A 97 3.10 9.17 -0.30
N PHE A 98 2.50 8.45 -1.24
CA PHE A 98 2.00 7.10 -0.99
C PHE A 98 3.13 6.11 -0.62
N ALA A 99 4.25 6.16 -1.34
CA ALA A 99 5.41 5.32 -1.04
C ALA A 99 6.02 5.66 0.33
N ALA A 100 6.18 6.94 0.66
CA ALA A 100 6.68 7.40 1.95
C ALA A 100 5.76 6.99 3.10
N GLY A 101 4.45 7.17 2.96
CA GLY A 101 3.47 6.71 3.95
C GLY A 101 3.48 5.20 4.14
N THR A 102 3.64 4.45 3.04
CA THR A 102 3.78 2.97 3.12
C THR A 102 5.05 2.58 3.88
N ALA A 103 6.18 3.25 3.61
CA ALA A 103 7.43 2.98 4.33
C ALA A 103 7.28 3.29 5.83
N LEU A 104 6.64 4.42 6.18
CA LEU A 104 6.33 4.78 7.57
C LEU A 104 5.48 3.70 8.25
N LEU A 105 4.46 3.18 7.56
CA LEU A 105 3.61 2.09 8.08
C LEU A 105 4.38 0.79 8.29
N VAL A 106 5.29 0.42 7.39
CA VAL A 106 6.15 -0.76 7.56
C VAL A 106 7.07 -0.58 8.77
N MET A 107 7.72 0.60 8.91
CA MET A 107 8.62 0.88 10.02
C MET A 107 7.87 0.88 11.37
N THR A 108 6.71 1.51 11.43
CA THR A 108 5.89 1.56 12.65
C THR A 108 5.24 0.21 12.96
N GLY A 109 4.84 -0.57 11.95
CA GLY A 109 4.34 -1.94 12.15
C GLY A 109 5.42 -2.85 12.72
N TYR A 110 6.66 -2.73 12.24
CA TYR A 110 7.82 -3.40 12.84
C TYR A 110 8.07 -2.90 14.27
N GLY A 111 8.01 -1.59 14.49
CA GLY A 111 8.19 -0.98 15.81
C GLY A 111 7.15 -1.46 16.84
N LEU A 112 5.88 -1.63 16.43
CA LEU A 112 4.84 -2.18 17.31
C LEU A 112 5.13 -3.61 17.79
N TYR A 113 5.95 -4.35 17.04
CA TYR A 113 6.34 -5.71 17.40
C TYR A 113 7.64 -5.75 18.23
N TYR A 114 8.60 -4.86 17.95
CA TYR A 114 9.96 -4.97 18.50
C TYR A 114 10.37 -3.83 19.45
N PHE A 115 9.73 -2.66 19.40
CA PHE A 115 10.11 -1.55 20.28
C PHE A 115 9.57 -1.78 21.70
N ASN A 116 10.48 -1.61 22.66
CA ASN A 116 10.19 -1.70 24.09
C ASN A 116 10.24 -0.30 24.72
N GLY A 117 9.49 -0.12 25.81
CA GLY A 117 9.30 1.17 26.48
C GLY A 117 7.95 1.81 26.13
N GLU A 118 7.26 2.33 27.14
CA GLU A 118 5.88 2.82 27.03
C GLU A 118 5.76 3.98 26.05
N ASP A 119 6.66 4.98 26.13
CA ASP A 119 6.61 6.16 25.27
C ASP A 119 6.84 5.84 23.80
N VAL A 120 7.89 5.06 23.49
CA VAL A 120 8.25 4.70 22.11
C VAL A 120 7.14 3.85 21.49
N ARG A 121 6.58 2.91 22.27
CA ARG A 121 5.47 2.08 21.81
C ARG A 121 4.20 2.90 21.56
N SER A 122 3.87 3.82 22.47
CA SER A 122 2.74 4.74 22.33
C SER A 122 2.87 5.62 21.07
N ILE A 123 4.02 6.26 20.88
CA ILE A 123 4.28 7.07 19.67
C ILE A 123 4.16 6.21 18.40
N THR A 124 4.68 4.99 18.43
CA THR A 124 4.61 4.07 17.29
C THR A 124 3.16 3.66 16.98
N GLU A 125 2.35 3.37 18.00
CA GLU A 125 0.91 3.11 17.86
C GLU A 125 0.21 4.29 17.21
N TRP A 126 0.39 5.49 17.75
CA TRP A 126 -0.20 6.73 17.22
C TRP A 126 0.19 6.98 15.77
N LEU A 127 1.48 6.87 15.44
CA LEU A 127 1.96 7.04 14.07
C LEU A 127 1.39 5.98 13.14
N HIS A 128 1.32 4.72 13.57
CA HIS A 128 0.87 3.63 12.73
C HIS A 128 -0.59 3.81 12.30
N TRP A 129 -1.50 4.02 13.26
CA TRP A 129 -2.91 4.07 12.92
C TRP A 129 -3.27 5.37 12.19
N THR A 130 -2.71 6.51 12.59
CA THR A 130 -2.97 7.80 11.91
C THR A 130 -2.41 7.80 10.49
N ALA A 131 -1.20 7.27 10.29
CA ALA A 131 -0.64 7.07 8.95
C ALA A 131 -1.47 6.07 8.13
N GLY A 132 -2.04 5.05 8.76
CA GLY A 132 -2.90 4.06 8.10
C GLY A 132 -4.14 4.69 7.49
N VAL A 133 -4.83 5.55 8.26
CA VAL A 133 -5.99 6.33 7.79
C VAL A 133 -5.58 7.28 6.66
N ALA A 134 -4.48 8.02 6.86
CA ALA A 134 -3.95 8.94 5.84
C ALA A 134 -3.56 8.21 4.54
N LEU A 135 -3.00 6.99 4.64
CA LEU A 135 -2.62 6.21 3.48
C LEU A 135 -3.83 5.80 2.65
N GLY A 136 -4.98 5.51 3.28
CA GLY A 136 -6.24 5.26 2.56
C GLY A 136 -6.62 6.44 1.64
N LEU A 137 -6.51 7.67 2.15
CA LEU A 137 -6.74 8.89 1.37
C LEU A 137 -5.68 9.07 0.27
N LEU A 138 -4.39 8.89 0.59
CA LEU A 138 -3.30 9.01 -0.38
C LEU A 138 -3.41 7.98 -1.51
N PHE A 139 -3.86 6.76 -1.21
CA PHE A 139 -4.10 5.71 -2.20
C PHE A 139 -5.19 6.14 -3.19
N TRP A 140 -6.30 6.66 -2.67
CA TRP A 140 -7.39 7.20 -3.49
C TRP A 140 -6.90 8.35 -4.38
N LEU A 141 -6.16 9.32 -3.81
CA LEU A 141 -5.60 10.45 -4.55
C LEU A 141 -4.61 9.99 -5.64
N HIS A 142 -3.72 9.05 -5.32
CA HIS A 142 -2.79 8.46 -6.27
C HIS A 142 -3.53 7.85 -7.47
N LEU A 143 -4.64 7.13 -7.22
CA LEU A 143 -5.45 6.51 -8.26
C LEU A 143 -6.16 7.55 -9.13
N GLN A 144 -6.77 8.58 -8.53
CA GLN A 144 -7.49 9.62 -9.26
C GLN A 144 -6.56 10.47 -10.12
N LEU A 145 -5.45 10.94 -9.55
CA LEU A 145 -4.44 11.73 -10.28
C LEU A 145 -3.77 10.90 -11.37
N GLY A 146 -3.50 9.61 -11.12
CA GLY A 146 -2.97 8.69 -12.12
C GLY A 146 -3.92 8.45 -13.30
N ARG A 147 -5.25 8.51 -13.07
CA ARG A 147 -6.27 8.45 -14.14
C ARG A 147 -6.32 9.75 -14.94
N ARG A 148 -6.24 10.91 -14.29
CA ARG A 148 -6.22 12.22 -14.96
C ARG A 148 -5.02 12.36 -15.90
N VAL A 149 -3.82 11.99 -15.44
CA VAL A 149 -2.58 12.01 -16.24
C VAL A 149 -2.59 11.02 -17.41
N ARG A 150 -3.47 10.02 -17.42
CA ARG A 150 -3.66 9.11 -18.57
C ARG A 150 -4.66 9.63 -19.60
N ARG A 151 -5.52 10.57 -19.22
CA ARG A 151 -6.56 11.15 -20.07
C ARG A 151 -6.11 12.45 -20.75
N ALA A 152 -5.19 13.18 -20.12
CA ALA A 152 -4.46 14.30 -20.71
C ALA A 152 -3.30 13.80 -21.58
#